data_AF-L8HL02-F1
#
_entry.id   AF-L8HL02-F1
#
_cell.length_a   1.000
_cell.length_b   1.000
_cell.length_c   1.000
_cell.angle_alpha   90.00
_cell.angle_beta   90.00
_cell.angle_gamma   90.00
#
_symmetry.space_group_name_H-M   'P 1'
#
loop_
_entity.id
_entity.type
_entity.pdbx_description
1 polymer ?
#
loop_
_entity_poly.entity_id
_entity_poly.type
_entity_poly.pdbx_seq_one_letter_code
_entity_poly.pdbx_strand_id
1 'polypeptide(L)'
;MARIPLTLAVLCVLVALAAGQSHRPCQLRDPSACPQGEYCALAFGQCGDLSGTCEDVPTQCGEIYVPVCGCDGRNYGNHCKARQHAVSVRSLGECPSGPQEPCPELRELCAQLEERVDLYASELYANDGLGAPLDYARVNWTTVEQYIATNNFRVEDYSLFSSAGVYSNIRTYWRALNTANSLFPLVEASVDWTTCDPFARRVVSQHREVYGRARWGGPIEKETSTSLYVFEFEPNGLRLTKHAFWTSANLADLVGDDRAQR
;
A
#
# COMPACT_ATOMS: atom_id res chain seq x y z
N MET A 1 -20.42 82.70 69.32
CA MET A 1 -20.56 81.31 69.84
C MET A 1 -20.68 80.42 68.59
N ALA A 2 -19.89 79.39 68.28
CA ALA A 2 -18.83 78.65 68.94
C ALA A 2 -17.92 77.98 67.86
N ARG A 3 -16.89 77.24 68.33
CA ARG A 3 -15.62 76.78 67.70
C ARG A 3 -15.72 75.56 66.74
N ILE A 4 -14.81 75.50 65.73
CA ILE A 4 -13.89 74.41 65.20
C ILE A 4 -14.12 72.97 65.77
N PRO A 5 -14.01 71.77 65.07
CA PRO A 5 -12.87 71.27 64.22
C PRO A 5 -13.09 70.24 63.05
N LEU A 6 -11.97 70.02 62.33
CA LEU A 6 -11.30 68.80 61.78
C LEU A 6 -12.00 67.42 61.63
N THR A 7 -11.64 66.76 60.50
CA THR A 7 -11.33 65.33 60.24
C THR A 7 -12.42 64.26 60.29
N LEU A 8 -12.62 63.56 59.15
CA LEU A 8 -12.58 62.10 59.07
C LEU A 8 -12.47 61.63 57.61
N ALA A 9 -11.29 61.09 57.28
CA ALA A 9 -11.03 60.33 56.08
C ALA A 9 -11.84 59.02 56.11
N VAL A 10 -12.57 58.71 55.05
CA VAL A 10 -13.13 57.38 54.82
C VAL A 10 -12.57 56.85 53.51
N LEU A 11 -11.63 55.91 53.67
CA LEU A 11 -11.18 54.98 52.64
C LEU A 11 -12.40 54.29 51.99
N CYS A 12 -12.55 54.43 50.68
CA CYS A 12 -13.25 53.43 49.88
C CYS A 12 -12.18 52.67 49.08
N VAL A 13 -11.82 51.50 49.60
CA VAL A 13 -10.92 50.55 48.95
C VAL A 13 -11.62 50.02 47.69
N LEU A 14 -11.00 50.26 46.55
CA LEU A 14 -11.27 49.56 45.29
C LEU A 14 -10.90 48.08 45.48
N VAL A 15 -11.89 47.19 45.54
CA VAL A 15 -11.66 45.77 45.24
C VAL A 15 -12.18 45.54 43.83
N ALA A 16 -11.32 45.78 42.84
CA ALA A 16 -11.51 45.26 41.51
C ALA A 16 -11.24 43.74 41.59
N LEU A 17 -12.30 42.93 41.54
CA LEU A 17 -12.20 41.51 41.22
C LEU A 17 -11.74 41.40 39.76
N ALA A 18 -10.44 41.33 39.54
CA ALA A 18 -9.88 40.93 38.25
C ALA A 18 -10.10 39.43 38.09
N ALA A 19 -11.18 39.05 37.41
CA ALA A 19 -11.24 37.74 36.76
C ALA A 19 -10.21 37.77 35.63
N GLY A 20 -9.04 37.16 35.86
CA GLY A 20 -7.99 37.02 34.86
C GLY A 20 -8.48 36.13 33.71
N GLN A 21 -8.81 36.73 32.57
CA GLN A 21 -8.87 36.00 31.31
C GLN A 21 -7.54 36.25 30.60
N SER A 22 -6.62 35.30 30.69
CA SER A 22 -5.30 35.32 30.08
C SER A 22 -5.40 35.21 28.55
N HIS A 23 -5.85 36.27 27.86
CA HIS A 23 -5.78 36.40 26.40
C HIS A 23 -4.34 36.64 25.89
N ARG A 24 -3.35 36.01 26.53
CA ARG A 24 -1.94 36.21 26.19
C ARG A 24 -1.59 35.33 24.97
N PRO A 25 -1.14 35.91 23.86
CA PRO A 25 -0.72 35.13 22.71
C PRO A 25 0.55 34.32 23.05
N CYS A 26 0.65 33.12 22.49
CA CYS A 26 1.75 32.18 22.69
C CYS A 26 2.15 31.49 21.38
N GLN A 27 3.32 30.87 21.36
CA GLN A 27 3.78 30.02 20.25
C GLN A 27 4.01 28.61 20.78
N LEU A 28 3.51 27.57 20.09
CA LEU A 28 3.59 26.17 20.56
C LEU A 28 5.03 25.69 20.78
N ARG A 29 6.00 26.22 20.02
CA ARG A 29 7.42 25.84 20.09
C ARG A 29 8.23 26.49 21.22
N ASP A 30 7.62 27.38 21.99
CA ASP A 30 8.28 28.06 23.10
C ASP A 30 7.80 27.47 24.45
N PRO A 31 8.63 26.67 25.15
CA PRO A 31 8.28 26.08 26.45
C PRO A 31 8.01 27.11 27.55
N SER A 32 8.41 28.37 27.35
CA SER A 32 8.20 29.48 28.29
C SER A 32 7.06 30.42 27.87
N ALA A 33 6.32 30.07 26.81
CA ALA A 33 5.30 30.95 26.24
C ALA A 33 4.16 31.26 27.23
N CYS A 34 3.82 30.30 28.10
CA CYS A 34 2.75 30.41 29.09
C CYS A 34 3.26 30.21 30.53
N PRO A 35 2.71 30.95 31.51
CA PRO A 35 2.91 30.73 32.94
C PRO A 35 2.67 29.28 33.40
N GLN A 36 3.19 28.95 34.59
CA GLN A 36 2.98 27.65 35.21
C GLN A 36 1.49 27.37 35.44
N GLY A 37 1.01 26.21 34.97
CA GLY A 37 -0.39 25.82 35.06
C GLY A 37 -1.22 26.18 33.83
N GLU A 38 -0.65 26.92 32.88
CA GLU A 38 -1.25 27.20 31.57
C GLU A 38 -0.53 26.44 30.45
N TYR A 39 -1.19 26.29 29.31
CA TYR A 39 -0.60 25.75 28.09
C TYR A 39 -1.00 26.60 26.88
N CYS A 40 -0.22 26.49 25.80
CA CYS A 40 -0.54 27.21 24.57
C CYS A 40 -1.66 26.49 23.80
N ALA A 41 -2.89 26.99 23.94
CA ALA A 41 -4.06 26.45 23.27
C ALA A 41 -4.17 26.98 21.84
N LEU A 42 -4.21 26.05 20.89
CA LEU A 42 -4.46 26.32 19.48
C LEU A 42 -5.94 26.17 19.16
N ALA A 43 -6.38 26.82 18.07
CA ALA A 43 -7.72 26.59 17.55
C ALA A 43 -7.91 25.12 17.15
N PHE A 44 -9.14 24.62 17.22
CA PHE A 44 -9.46 23.26 16.81
C PHE A 44 -8.97 22.99 15.37
N GLY A 45 -8.33 21.85 15.15
CA GLY A 45 -7.79 21.49 13.84
C GLY A 45 -6.43 22.10 13.51
N GLN A 46 -5.92 23.00 14.34
CA GLN A 46 -4.64 23.65 14.13
C GLN A 46 -3.54 22.95 14.96
N CYS A 47 -2.54 22.39 14.27
CA CYS A 47 -1.39 21.75 14.87
C CYS A 47 -0.09 22.27 14.22
N GLY A 48 1.00 22.31 14.99
CA GLY A 48 2.32 22.73 14.51
C GLY A 48 2.70 24.14 14.96
N ASP A 49 3.39 24.88 14.08
CA ASP A 49 4.06 26.16 14.38
C ASP A 49 3.10 27.35 14.36
N LEU A 50 1.99 27.19 15.07
CA LEU A 50 0.91 28.14 15.08
C LEU A 50 0.89 28.90 16.40
N SER A 51 0.38 30.12 16.31
CA SER A 51 0.17 30.99 17.46
C SER A 51 -1.14 30.60 18.15
N GLY A 52 -1.09 30.47 19.46
CA GLY A 52 -2.23 30.15 20.31
C GLY A 52 -2.50 31.25 21.33
N THR A 53 -3.35 30.92 22.28
CA THR A 53 -3.58 31.72 23.49
C THR A 53 -3.26 30.86 24.70
N CYS A 54 -2.65 31.43 25.72
CA CYS A 54 -2.44 30.70 26.98
C CYS A 54 -3.79 30.43 27.65
N GLU A 55 -4.08 29.16 27.91
CA GLU A 55 -5.26 28.72 28.63
C GLU A 55 -4.86 27.86 29.84
N ASP A 56 -5.66 27.90 30.91
CA ASP A 56 -5.46 27.05 32.07
C ASP A 56 -5.53 25.57 31.72
N VAL A 57 -4.63 24.77 32.29
CA VAL A 57 -4.70 23.31 32.25
C VAL A 57 -5.79 22.85 33.22
N PRO A 58 -6.86 22.16 32.73
CA PRO A 58 -7.92 21.69 33.61
C PRO A 58 -7.39 20.69 34.64
N THR A 59 -7.74 20.89 35.92
CA THR A 59 -7.39 19.96 37.00
C THR A 59 -8.37 18.80 37.15
N GLN A 60 -9.60 18.97 36.65
CA GLN A 60 -10.66 17.98 36.69
C GLN A 60 -11.34 17.90 35.33
N CYS A 61 -11.60 16.68 34.88
CA CYS A 61 -12.32 16.40 33.64
C CYS A 61 -13.36 15.31 33.90
N GLY A 62 -14.55 15.46 33.30
CA GLY A 62 -15.58 14.43 33.37
C GLY A 62 -15.16 13.15 32.65
N GLU A 63 -15.77 12.03 33.06
CA GLU A 63 -15.55 10.69 32.50
C GLU A 63 -16.41 10.41 31.25
N ILE A 64 -16.84 11.46 30.56
CA ILE A 64 -17.62 11.35 29.33
C ILE A 64 -16.68 10.90 28.21
N TYR A 65 -17.00 9.79 27.55
CA TYR A 65 -16.22 9.29 26.42
C TYR A 65 -16.76 9.87 25.10
N VAL A 66 -16.07 10.90 24.59
CA VAL A 66 -16.25 11.54 23.28
C VAL A 66 -14.85 11.74 22.69
N PRO A 67 -14.27 10.71 22.04
CA PRO A 67 -12.85 10.67 21.75
C PRO A 67 -12.41 11.81 20.82
N VAL A 68 -11.18 12.27 21.03
CA VAL A 68 -10.53 13.29 20.20
C VAL A 68 -9.07 12.88 19.90
N CYS A 69 -8.56 13.32 18.76
CA CYS A 69 -7.16 13.19 18.40
C CYS A 69 -6.40 14.44 18.82
N GLY A 70 -5.34 14.28 19.61
CA GLY A 70 -4.43 15.36 19.99
C GLY A 70 -3.49 15.77 18.86
N CYS A 71 -2.97 17.00 18.91
CA CYS A 71 -1.91 17.43 18.00
C CYS A 71 -0.62 16.61 18.13
N ASP A 72 -0.42 15.94 19.28
CA ASP A 72 0.65 14.98 19.55
C ASP A 72 0.42 13.58 18.95
N GLY A 73 -0.72 13.38 18.27
CA GLY A 73 -1.07 12.10 17.65
C GLY A 73 -1.62 11.05 18.61
N ARG A 74 -1.98 11.43 19.85
CA ARG A 74 -2.57 10.51 20.84
C ARG A 74 -4.09 10.66 20.95
N ASN A 75 -4.74 9.55 21.29
CA ASN A 75 -6.18 9.51 21.60
C ASN A 75 -6.42 10.01 23.02
N TYR A 76 -7.43 10.87 23.17
CA TYR A 76 -7.94 11.29 24.46
C TYR A 76 -9.42 10.98 24.56
N GLY A 77 -9.87 10.53 25.74
CA GLY A 77 -11.27 10.17 25.97
C GLY A 77 -12.25 11.32 25.76
N ASN A 78 -11.80 12.57 25.89
CA ASN A 78 -12.52 13.78 25.50
C ASN A 78 -11.58 14.99 25.37
N HIS A 79 -12.12 16.11 24.87
CA HIS A 79 -11.40 17.38 24.72
C HIS A 79 -10.80 17.90 26.04
N CYS A 80 -11.48 17.73 27.18
CA CYS A 80 -10.95 18.16 28.47
C CYS A 80 -9.71 17.35 28.85
N LYS A 81 -9.76 16.02 28.68
CA LYS A 81 -8.61 15.14 28.95
C LYS A 81 -7.42 15.51 28.06
N ALA A 82 -7.63 15.89 26.80
CA ALA A 82 -6.54 16.41 25.95
C ALA A 82 -5.91 17.69 26.54
N ARG A 83 -6.72 18.65 26.97
CA ARG A 83 -6.25 19.90 27.60
C ARG A 83 -5.56 19.67 28.93
N GLN A 84 -6.01 18.69 29.72
CA GLN A 84 -5.36 18.29 30.98
C GLN A 84 -3.91 17.81 30.75
N HIS A 85 -3.61 17.32 29.55
CA HIS A 85 -2.27 16.97 29.10
C HIS A 85 -1.56 18.09 28.33
N ALA A 86 -2.08 19.33 28.36
CA ALA A 86 -1.56 20.47 27.61
C ALA A 86 -1.53 20.26 26.09
N VAL A 87 -2.48 19.46 25.56
CA VAL A 87 -2.55 19.12 24.13
C VAL A 87 -3.79 19.74 23.48
N SER A 88 -3.56 20.48 22.39
CA SER A 88 -4.64 21.00 21.53
C SER A 88 -5.25 19.89 20.67
N VAL A 89 -6.54 20.01 20.36
CA VAL A 89 -7.29 19.00 19.61
C VAL A 89 -7.12 19.19 18.10
N ARG A 90 -6.63 18.14 17.43
CA ARG A 90 -6.51 18.04 15.97
C ARG A 90 -7.83 17.71 15.29
N SER A 91 -8.57 16.73 15.81
CA SER A 91 -9.82 16.29 15.19
C SER A 91 -10.74 15.63 16.21
N LEU A 92 -12.02 15.59 15.88
CA LEU A 92 -12.98 14.73 16.58
C LEU A 92 -12.72 13.27 16.21
N GLY A 93 -13.11 12.35 17.09
CA GLY A 93 -12.81 10.93 16.96
C GLY A 93 -11.39 10.59 17.38
N GLU A 94 -11.08 9.31 17.40
CA GLU A 94 -9.71 8.84 17.63
C GLU A 94 -8.78 9.33 16.50
N CYS A 95 -7.50 9.47 16.80
CA CYS A 95 -6.48 9.71 15.79
C CYS A 95 -6.56 8.66 14.69
N PRO A 96 -6.22 9.03 13.44
CA PRO A 96 -5.98 8.03 12.42
C PRO A 96 -4.95 7.06 12.99
N SER A 97 -5.34 5.80 13.17
CA SER A 97 -4.34 4.74 13.06
C SER A 97 -3.66 5.00 11.72
N GLY A 98 -2.33 4.88 11.65
CA GLY A 98 -1.64 4.93 10.35
C GLY A 98 -2.29 3.97 9.34
N PRO A 99 -1.84 3.91 8.07
CA PRO A 99 -2.33 2.88 7.16
C PRO A 99 -2.29 1.54 7.90
N GLN A 100 -3.46 0.95 8.15
CA GLN A 100 -3.54 -0.31 8.87
C GLN A 100 -2.68 -1.26 8.08
N GLU A 101 -1.58 -1.75 8.66
CA GLU A 101 -0.87 -2.86 8.05
C GLU A 101 -1.92 -3.94 7.77
N PRO A 102 -1.99 -4.49 6.54
CA PRO A 102 -2.96 -5.52 6.24
C PRO A 102 -2.87 -6.61 7.31
N CYS A 103 -4.03 -7.12 7.74
CA CYS A 103 -4.13 -8.12 8.80
C CYS A 103 -3.00 -9.17 8.64
N PRO A 104 -2.22 -9.49 9.69
CA PRO A 104 -1.06 -10.37 9.56
C PRO A 104 -1.35 -11.69 8.84
N GLU A 105 -2.56 -12.23 9.01
CA GLU A 105 -3.05 -13.43 8.33
C GLU A 105 -3.19 -13.24 6.81
N LEU A 106 -3.62 -12.06 6.36
CA LEU A 106 -3.74 -11.75 4.93
C LEU A 106 -2.37 -11.53 4.29
N ARG A 107 -1.44 -10.91 5.02
CA ARG A 107 -0.05 -10.76 4.57
C ARG A 107 0.64 -12.12 4.43
N GLU A 108 0.44 -13.00 5.41
CA GLU A 108 0.97 -14.37 5.38
C GLU A 108 0.38 -15.17 4.22
N LEU A 109 -0.94 -15.08 3.99
CA LEU A 109 -1.58 -15.70 2.84
C LEU A 109 -0.94 -15.21 1.53
N CYS A 110 -0.76 -13.90 1.36
CA CYS A 110 -0.13 -13.38 0.15
C CYS A 110 1.30 -13.90 -0.06
N ALA A 111 2.11 -13.98 1.01
CA ALA A 111 3.45 -14.56 0.92
C ALA A 111 3.41 -16.02 0.42
N GLN A 112 2.47 -16.83 0.91
CA GLN A 112 2.29 -18.21 0.46
C GLN A 112 1.80 -18.32 -1.00
N LEU A 113 0.93 -17.42 -1.43
CA LEU A 113 0.45 -17.39 -2.82
C LEU A 113 1.57 -16.98 -3.77
N GLU A 114 2.36 -15.96 -3.44
CA GLU A 114 3.51 -15.50 -4.22
C GLU A 114 4.59 -16.57 -4.30
N GLU A 115 4.99 -17.17 -3.17
CA GLU A 115 5.95 -18.28 -3.14
C GLU A 115 5.48 -19.45 -4.03
N ARG A 116 4.17 -19.73 -4.03
CA ARG A 116 3.61 -20.78 -4.87
C ARG A 116 3.72 -20.46 -6.36
N VAL A 117 3.53 -19.21 -6.76
CA VAL A 117 3.77 -18.78 -8.15
C VAL A 117 5.23 -18.99 -8.51
N ASP A 118 6.16 -18.60 -7.65
CA ASP A 118 7.60 -18.73 -7.88
C ASP A 118 8.03 -20.20 -8.01
N LEU A 119 7.54 -21.08 -7.15
CA LEU A 119 7.78 -22.53 -7.24
C LEU A 119 7.21 -23.12 -8.54
N TYR A 120 6.00 -22.73 -8.93
CA TYR A 120 5.41 -23.17 -10.19
C TYR A 120 6.18 -22.66 -11.42
N ALA A 121 6.57 -21.38 -11.41
CA ALA A 121 7.32 -20.76 -12.50
C ALA A 121 8.73 -21.33 -12.60
N SER A 122 9.42 -21.56 -11.47
CA SER A 122 10.77 -22.15 -11.48
C SER A 122 10.78 -23.58 -12.03
N GLU A 123 9.81 -24.44 -11.70
CA GLU A 123 9.73 -25.77 -12.32
C GLU A 123 9.56 -25.72 -13.84
N LEU A 124 8.87 -24.70 -14.34
CA LEU A 124 8.66 -24.48 -15.77
C LEU A 124 9.88 -23.84 -16.43
N TYR A 125 10.48 -22.80 -15.83
CA TYR A 125 11.45 -21.91 -16.47
C TYR A 125 12.91 -22.03 -15.95
N ALA A 126 13.19 -22.78 -14.89
CA ALA A 126 14.52 -22.79 -14.25
C ALA A 126 15.57 -23.70 -14.91
N ASN A 127 15.20 -24.53 -15.90
CA ASN A 127 16.17 -25.38 -16.60
C ASN A 127 16.72 -24.62 -17.82
N ASP A 128 18.03 -24.35 -17.88
CA ASP A 128 18.78 -23.80 -19.04
C ASP A 128 18.69 -22.28 -19.35
N GLY A 129 18.07 -21.48 -18.47
CA GLY A 129 18.08 -20.02 -18.57
C GLY A 129 16.87 -19.43 -19.31
N LEU A 130 16.80 -18.09 -19.31
CA LEU A 130 15.66 -17.32 -19.81
C LEU A 130 15.39 -17.64 -21.30
N GLY A 131 14.20 -18.15 -21.60
CA GLY A 131 13.64 -18.19 -22.95
C GLY A 131 14.25 -19.15 -23.98
N ALA A 132 15.17 -20.02 -23.60
CA ALA A 132 15.54 -21.15 -24.45
C ALA A 132 14.31 -22.06 -24.65
N PRO A 133 14.15 -22.77 -25.79
CA PRO A 133 13.19 -23.85 -25.89
C PRO A 133 13.48 -24.86 -24.78
N LEU A 134 12.63 -24.89 -23.77
CA LEU A 134 12.88 -25.67 -22.58
C LEU A 134 12.61 -27.12 -22.92
N ASP A 135 13.61 -27.97 -22.75
CA ASP A 135 13.47 -29.40 -23.03
C ASP A 135 12.27 -29.94 -22.25
N TYR A 136 11.21 -30.26 -22.98
CA TYR A 136 9.96 -30.75 -22.43
C TYR A 136 10.18 -31.98 -21.54
N ALA A 137 11.24 -32.77 -21.80
CA ALA A 137 11.59 -33.95 -21.03
C ALA A 137 12.33 -33.64 -19.71
N ARG A 138 12.88 -32.44 -19.54
CA ARG A 138 13.57 -32.02 -18.30
C ARG A 138 12.64 -31.40 -17.26
N VAL A 139 11.44 -30.99 -17.65
CA VAL A 139 10.43 -30.47 -16.71
C VAL A 139 9.94 -31.60 -15.79
N ASN A 140 9.99 -31.37 -14.47
CA ASN A 140 9.41 -32.30 -13.51
C ASN A 140 7.89 -32.12 -13.44
N TRP A 141 7.20 -32.74 -14.39
CA TRP A 141 5.76 -32.62 -14.51
C TRP A 141 4.97 -33.10 -13.29
N THR A 142 5.51 -34.06 -12.54
CA THR A 142 4.89 -34.52 -11.29
C THR A 142 4.84 -33.40 -10.27
N THR A 143 5.91 -32.60 -10.14
CA THR A 143 5.94 -31.43 -9.26
C THR A 143 5.01 -30.32 -9.75
N VAL A 144 5.04 -30.01 -11.05
CA VAL A 144 4.13 -29.01 -11.65
C VAL A 144 2.67 -29.36 -11.39
N GLU A 145 2.29 -30.63 -11.58
CA GLU A 145 0.92 -31.12 -11.37
C GLU A 145 0.48 -31.07 -9.89
N GLN A 146 1.42 -31.05 -8.93
CA GLN A 146 1.11 -30.82 -7.51
C GLN A 146 0.76 -29.34 -7.22
N TYR A 147 1.27 -28.40 -8.00
CA TYR A 147 1.01 -26.97 -7.81
C TYR A 147 -0.29 -26.51 -8.47
N ILE A 148 -0.83 -27.24 -9.44
CA ILE A 148 -2.06 -26.87 -10.15
C ILE A 148 -3.25 -27.74 -9.73
N ALA A 149 -4.46 -27.18 -9.76
CA ALA A 149 -5.71 -27.88 -9.53
C ALA A 149 -6.13 -28.64 -10.80
N THR A 150 -5.50 -29.77 -11.10
CA THR A 150 -5.58 -30.51 -12.39
C THR A 150 -6.98 -30.68 -12.98
N ASN A 151 -8.04 -30.80 -12.16
CA ASN A 151 -9.42 -30.96 -12.63
C ASN A 151 -10.12 -29.65 -13.04
N ASN A 152 -9.58 -28.50 -12.66
CA ASN A 152 -10.18 -27.17 -12.89
C ASN A 152 -9.12 -26.11 -13.27
N PHE A 153 -7.92 -26.55 -13.66
CA PHE A 153 -6.84 -25.66 -14.05
C PHE A 153 -6.99 -25.25 -15.51
N ARG A 154 -6.72 -23.98 -15.79
CA ARG A 154 -6.61 -23.49 -17.17
C ARG A 154 -5.47 -22.50 -17.33
N VAL A 155 -4.87 -22.54 -18.52
CA VAL A 155 -3.98 -21.49 -19.01
C VAL A 155 -4.74 -20.64 -20.02
N GLU A 156 -4.67 -19.32 -19.89
CA GLU A 156 -5.23 -18.36 -20.84
C GLU A 156 -4.08 -17.49 -21.38
N ASP A 157 -3.60 -17.83 -22.57
CA ASP A 157 -2.55 -17.07 -23.26
C ASP A 157 -3.19 -16.07 -24.23
N TYR A 158 -3.04 -14.79 -23.90
CA TYR A 158 -3.49 -13.66 -24.70
C TYR A 158 -2.33 -12.89 -25.34
N SER A 159 -1.15 -13.51 -25.42
CA SER A 159 0.00 -12.94 -26.10
C SER A 159 -0.22 -12.79 -27.61
N LEU A 160 0.70 -12.11 -28.27
CA LEU A 160 0.69 -12.00 -29.73
C LEU A 160 1.35 -13.19 -30.45
N PHE A 161 1.83 -14.19 -29.70
CA PHE A 161 2.52 -15.36 -30.23
C PHE A 161 1.57 -16.44 -30.75
N SER A 162 2.15 -17.43 -31.44
CA SER A 162 1.41 -18.59 -31.94
C SER A 162 0.86 -19.51 -30.84
N SER A 163 1.29 -19.34 -29.60
CA SER A 163 0.79 -20.06 -28.42
C SER A 163 -0.53 -19.53 -27.89
N ALA A 164 -0.99 -18.36 -28.33
CA ALA A 164 -2.22 -17.73 -27.85
C ALA A 164 -3.44 -18.68 -27.93
N GLY A 165 -4.20 -18.75 -26.84
CA GLY A 165 -5.33 -19.66 -26.70
C GLY A 165 -5.64 -20.04 -25.25
N VAL A 166 -6.69 -20.85 -25.09
CA VAL A 166 -7.11 -21.38 -23.78
C VAL A 166 -6.82 -22.88 -23.73
N TYR A 167 -6.10 -23.30 -22.69
CA TYR A 167 -5.65 -24.68 -22.50
C TYR A 167 -6.12 -25.22 -21.16
N SER A 168 -6.70 -26.42 -21.15
CA SER A 168 -7.02 -27.15 -19.91
C SER A 168 -5.87 -28.04 -19.41
N ASN A 169 -4.81 -28.18 -20.20
CA ASN A 169 -3.66 -29.03 -19.87
C ASN A 169 -2.35 -28.24 -20.04
N ILE A 170 -1.60 -28.13 -18.94
CA ILE A 170 -0.35 -27.36 -18.89
C ILE A 170 0.71 -27.88 -19.86
N ARG A 171 0.78 -29.20 -20.08
CA ARG A 171 1.75 -29.82 -20.99
C ARG A 171 1.48 -29.44 -22.44
N THR A 172 0.21 -29.34 -22.83
CA THR A 172 -0.20 -28.92 -24.16
C THR A 172 0.15 -27.45 -24.40
N TYR A 173 -0.17 -26.58 -23.43
CA TYR A 173 0.23 -25.17 -23.48
C TYR A 173 1.75 -25.05 -23.63
N TRP A 174 2.51 -25.78 -22.82
CA TRP A 174 3.96 -25.71 -22.82
C TRP A 174 4.59 -26.07 -24.18
N ARG A 175 4.04 -27.06 -24.88
CA ARG A 175 4.48 -27.38 -26.25
C ARG A 175 4.23 -26.24 -27.23
N ALA A 176 3.08 -25.58 -27.11
CA ALA A 176 2.74 -24.42 -27.94
C ALA A 176 3.67 -23.24 -27.63
N LEU A 177 3.91 -22.96 -26.36
CA LEU A 177 4.84 -21.91 -25.91
C LEU A 177 6.27 -22.18 -26.38
N ASN A 178 6.78 -23.41 -26.26
CA ASN A 178 8.11 -23.77 -26.77
C ASN A 178 8.23 -23.57 -28.29
N THR A 179 7.16 -23.83 -29.04
CA THR A 179 7.13 -23.56 -30.47
C THR A 179 7.25 -22.06 -30.74
N ALA A 180 6.51 -21.23 -30.00
CA ALA A 180 6.64 -19.78 -30.06
C ALA A 180 8.04 -19.30 -29.69
N ASN A 181 8.60 -19.76 -28.57
CA ASN A 181 9.94 -19.39 -28.10
C ASN A 181 11.06 -19.83 -29.06
N SER A 182 10.86 -20.88 -29.85
CA SER A 182 11.83 -21.28 -30.89
C SER A 182 11.95 -20.26 -32.03
N LEU A 183 10.89 -19.49 -32.27
CA LEU A 183 10.85 -18.42 -33.27
C LEU A 183 11.16 -17.06 -32.65
N PHE A 184 10.63 -16.85 -31.44
CA PHE A 184 10.69 -15.60 -30.69
C PHE A 184 11.26 -15.83 -29.27
N PRO A 185 12.54 -16.17 -29.13
CA PRO A 185 13.11 -16.47 -27.83
C PRO A 185 13.02 -15.27 -26.88
N LEU A 186 12.66 -15.53 -25.63
CA LEU A 186 12.80 -14.55 -24.55
C LEU A 186 14.29 -14.39 -24.23
N VAL A 187 14.79 -13.16 -24.27
CA VAL A 187 16.22 -12.84 -24.15
C VAL A 187 16.52 -12.31 -22.75
N GLU A 188 15.68 -11.41 -22.25
CA GLU A 188 15.81 -10.79 -20.95
C GLU A 188 14.42 -10.68 -20.33
N ALA A 189 14.32 -10.88 -19.01
CA ALA A 189 13.08 -10.73 -18.27
C ALA A 189 13.37 -10.14 -16.90
N SER A 190 12.50 -9.23 -16.47
CA SER A 190 12.55 -8.62 -15.14
C SER A 190 11.14 -8.36 -14.66
N VAL A 191 10.93 -8.47 -13.34
CA VAL A 191 9.65 -8.17 -12.71
C VAL A 191 9.65 -6.69 -12.32
N ASP A 192 8.71 -5.92 -12.85
CA ASP A 192 8.54 -4.50 -12.48
C ASP A 192 7.82 -4.39 -11.14
N TRP A 193 6.76 -5.19 -10.93
CA TRP A 193 6.07 -5.32 -9.66
C TRP A 193 5.25 -6.60 -9.60
N THR A 194 4.98 -7.03 -8.36
CA THR A 194 4.04 -8.09 -8.02
C THR A 194 3.06 -7.55 -6.99
N THR A 195 1.79 -7.93 -7.10
CA THR A 195 0.75 -7.62 -6.13
C THR A 195 -0.12 -8.83 -5.87
N CYS A 196 -0.69 -8.88 -4.67
CA CYS A 196 -1.56 -9.95 -4.23
C CYS A 196 -2.90 -9.37 -3.77
N ASP A 197 -3.99 -9.97 -4.24
CA ASP A 197 -5.33 -9.81 -3.70
C ASP A 197 -5.69 -11.09 -2.89
N PRO A 198 -5.63 -11.04 -1.55
CA PRO A 198 -5.89 -12.21 -0.72
C PRO A 198 -7.37 -12.61 -0.70
N PHE A 199 -8.30 -11.71 -1.07
CA PHE A 199 -9.73 -11.99 -1.09
C PHE A 199 -10.13 -12.69 -2.39
N ALA A 200 -9.62 -12.21 -3.53
CA ALA A 200 -9.74 -12.90 -4.80
C ALA A 200 -8.83 -14.14 -4.91
N ARG A 201 -7.88 -14.29 -3.96
CA ARG A 201 -6.78 -15.26 -4.01
C ARG A 201 -6.11 -15.21 -5.38
N ARG A 202 -5.58 -14.04 -5.69
CA ARG A 202 -5.00 -13.71 -6.98
C ARG A 202 -3.65 -13.05 -6.81
N VAL A 203 -2.67 -13.50 -7.59
CA VAL A 203 -1.38 -12.82 -7.73
C VAL A 203 -1.31 -12.24 -9.13
N VAL A 204 -0.93 -10.97 -9.23
CA VAL A 204 -0.75 -10.27 -10.49
C VAL A 204 0.67 -9.72 -10.52
N SER A 205 1.38 -9.92 -11.62
CA SER A 205 2.71 -9.35 -11.80
C SER A 205 2.85 -8.73 -13.18
N GLN A 206 3.56 -7.61 -13.23
CA GLN A 206 3.99 -6.99 -14.48
C GLN A 206 5.46 -7.28 -14.69
N HIS A 207 5.78 -7.67 -15.92
CA HIS A 207 7.12 -8.02 -16.32
C HIS A 207 7.53 -7.13 -17.50
N ARG A 208 8.81 -6.76 -17.51
CA ARG A 208 9.50 -6.22 -18.67
C ARG A 208 10.27 -7.37 -19.30
N GLU A 209 9.82 -7.78 -20.48
CA GLU A 209 10.32 -8.97 -21.18
C GLU A 209 10.82 -8.59 -22.58
N VAL A 210 12.06 -8.90 -22.89
CA VAL A 210 12.67 -8.63 -24.20
C VAL A 210 12.65 -9.91 -25.02
N TYR A 211 11.94 -9.90 -26.14
CA TYR A 211 11.88 -11.01 -27.08
C TYR A 211 12.76 -10.72 -28.30
N GLY A 212 13.43 -11.75 -28.80
CA GLY A 212 14.26 -11.68 -30.01
C GLY A 212 13.62 -12.38 -31.19
N ARG A 213 14.10 -12.11 -32.41
CA ARG A 213 13.84 -12.90 -33.62
C ARG A 213 15.13 -13.02 -34.42
N ALA A 214 15.61 -14.25 -34.62
CA ALA A 214 16.77 -14.48 -35.46
C ALA A 214 16.35 -14.50 -36.95
N ARG A 215 16.97 -13.65 -37.78
CA ARG A 215 16.91 -13.77 -39.25
C ARG A 215 18.22 -14.38 -39.74
N TRP A 216 18.14 -15.39 -40.61
CA TRP A 216 19.33 -16.00 -41.21
C TRP A 216 20.22 -14.95 -41.88
N GLY A 217 21.40 -14.71 -41.32
CA GLY A 217 22.39 -13.74 -41.85
C GLY A 217 22.09 -12.25 -41.60
N GLY A 218 21.03 -11.92 -40.85
CA GLY A 218 20.65 -10.54 -40.50
C GLY A 218 20.86 -10.22 -39.02
N PRO A 219 20.74 -8.95 -38.60
CA PRO A 219 20.74 -8.58 -37.19
C PRO A 219 19.55 -9.22 -36.46
N ILE A 220 19.74 -9.57 -35.18
CA ILE A 220 18.67 -10.06 -34.32
C ILE A 220 17.72 -8.90 -34.04
N GLU A 221 16.48 -9.00 -34.51
CA GLU A 221 15.41 -8.07 -34.15
C GLU A 221 15.03 -8.33 -32.68
N LYS A 222 14.80 -7.27 -31.91
CA LYS A 222 14.37 -7.37 -30.52
C LYS A 222 13.23 -6.41 -30.26
N GLU A 223 12.27 -6.83 -29.46
CA GLU A 223 11.20 -5.97 -28.95
C GLU A 223 10.95 -6.21 -27.47
N THR A 224 10.57 -5.14 -26.77
CA THR A 224 10.32 -5.20 -25.31
C THR A 224 8.84 -5.17 -25.02
N SER A 225 8.32 -6.25 -24.46
CA SER A 225 6.95 -6.33 -23.96
C SER A 225 6.84 -5.81 -22.53
N THR A 226 5.76 -5.07 -22.28
CA THR A 226 5.19 -4.94 -20.94
C THR A 226 4.15 -6.03 -20.78
N SER A 227 4.56 -7.12 -20.16
CA SER A 227 3.74 -8.31 -20.01
C SER A 227 3.02 -8.33 -18.66
N LEU A 228 1.86 -8.97 -18.62
CA LEU A 228 1.08 -9.15 -17.40
C LEU A 228 0.84 -10.63 -17.18
N TYR A 229 1.05 -11.09 -15.95
CA TYR A 229 0.69 -12.43 -15.51
C TYR A 229 -0.36 -12.36 -14.41
N VAL A 230 -1.37 -13.21 -14.50
CA VAL A 230 -2.42 -13.35 -13.48
C VAL A 230 -2.53 -14.82 -13.09
N PHE A 231 -2.37 -15.09 -11.80
CA PHE A 231 -2.56 -16.40 -11.21
C PHE A 231 -3.72 -16.37 -10.23
N GLU A 232 -4.63 -17.33 -10.31
CA GLU A 232 -5.72 -17.51 -9.35
C GLU A 232 -5.62 -18.89 -8.71
N PHE A 233 -6.15 -18.99 -7.48
CA PHE A 233 -6.00 -20.16 -6.64
C PHE A 233 -7.34 -20.75 -6.21
N GLU A 234 -7.30 -21.98 -5.70
CA GLU A 234 -8.45 -22.59 -5.03
C GLU A 234 -8.91 -21.74 -3.83
N PRO A 235 -10.22 -21.67 -3.53
CA PRO A 235 -10.76 -20.84 -2.44
C PRO A 235 -10.12 -21.10 -1.07
N ASN A 236 -9.75 -22.36 -0.79
CA ASN A 236 -9.19 -22.79 0.50
C ASN A 236 -7.83 -23.49 0.33
N GLY A 237 -7.16 -23.30 -0.80
CA GLY A 237 -5.95 -24.04 -1.17
C GLY A 237 -4.89 -23.17 -1.83
N LEU A 238 -3.69 -23.73 -1.96
CA LEU A 238 -2.57 -23.12 -2.68
C LEU A 238 -2.40 -23.70 -4.08
N ARG A 239 -3.37 -24.46 -4.59
CA ARG A 239 -3.26 -24.97 -5.97
C ARG A 239 -3.79 -23.91 -6.93
N LEU A 240 -3.05 -23.68 -8.01
CA LEU A 240 -3.46 -22.75 -9.05
C LEU A 240 -4.66 -23.30 -9.81
N THR A 241 -5.67 -22.47 -10.04
CA THR A 241 -6.83 -22.75 -10.90
C THR A 241 -6.71 -22.01 -12.23
N LYS A 242 -5.94 -20.93 -12.28
CA LYS A 242 -5.71 -20.14 -13.49
C LYS A 242 -4.26 -19.66 -13.57
N HIS A 243 -3.71 -19.72 -14.77
CA HIS A 243 -2.53 -18.99 -15.19
C HIS A 243 -2.90 -18.21 -16.46
N ALA A 244 -2.81 -16.89 -16.44
CA ALA A 244 -3.06 -16.07 -17.62
C ALA A 244 -1.91 -15.12 -17.90
N PHE A 245 -1.68 -14.86 -19.18
CA PHE A 245 -0.52 -14.14 -19.69
C PHE A 245 -0.93 -13.21 -20.82
N TRP A 246 -0.46 -11.97 -20.78
CA TRP A 246 -0.64 -10.97 -21.83
C TRP A 246 0.72 -10.35 -22.18
N THR A 247 0.88 -9.99 -23.45
CA THR A 247 2.01 -9.18 -23.93
C THR A 247 1.51 -7.83 -24.44
N SER A 248 2.37 -6.82 -24.47
CA SER A 248 2.00 -5.52 -25.04
C SER A 248 1.96 -5.55 -26.57
N ALA A 249 1.20 -4.61 -27.14
CA ALA A 249 0.88 -4.59 -28.57
C ALA A 249 2.09 -4.36 -29.49
N ASN A 250 3.18 -3.77 -29.00
CA ASN A 250 4.39 -3.52 -29.79
C ASN A 250 5.10 -4.81 -30.22
N LEU A 251 4.82 -5.97 -29.60
CA LEU A 251 5.31 -7.25 -30.13
C LEU A 251 4.75 -7.56 -31.52
N ALA A 252 3.70 -6.87 -32.00
CA ALA A 252 3.23 -7.00 -33.37
C ALA A 252 4.33 -6.66 -34.39
N ASP A 253 5.23 -5.74 -34.06
CA ASP A 253 6.35 -5.36 -34.95
C ASP A 253 7.38 -6.50 -35.08
N LEU A 254 7.60 -7.26 -34.00
CA LEU A 254 8.52 -8.40 -33.98
C LEU A 254 7.92 -9.66 -34.62
N VAL A 255 6.68 -9.98 -34.24
CA VAL A 255 5.96 -11.15 -34.76
C VAL A 255 5.63 -10.95 -36.24
N GLY A 256 5.36 -9.70 -36.65
CA GLY A 256 4.91 -9.35 -37.99
C GLY A 256 3.53 -9.92 -38.31
N ASP A 257 3.10 -9.77 -39.56
CA ASP A 257 1.83 -10.31 -40.06
C ASP A 257 1.90 -11.81 -40.39
N ASP A 258 2.47 -12.63 -39.50
CA ASP A 258 2.36 -14.10 -39.54
C ASP A 258 0.90 -14.57 -39.30
N ARG A 259 -0.04 -13.64 -39.12
CA ARG A 259 -1.49 -13.87 -39.12
C ARG A 259 -2.12 -13.78 -40.52
N ALA A 260 -1.55 -13.03 -41.46
CA ALA A 260 -2.07 -12.93 -42.84
C ALA A 260 -1.71 -14.13 -43.74
N GLN A 261 -0.91 -15.09 -43.25
CA GLN A 261 -0.59 -16.33 -43.96
C GLN A 261 -1.39 -17.56 -43.48
N ARG A 262 -2.46 -17.36 -42.71
CA ARG A 262 -3.39 -18.41 -42.29
C ARG A 262 -4.80 -18.18 -42.83
#